data_AF-A0A7W0TTC0-F1
#
_entry.id   AF-A0A7W0TTC0-F1
#
_cell.length_a   1.000
_cell.length_b   1.000
_cell.length_c   1.000
_cell.angle_alpha   90.00
_cell.angle_beta   90.00
_cell.angle_gamma   90.00
#
_symmetry.space_group_name_H-M   'P 1'
#
loop_
_entity.id
_entity.type
_entity.pdbx_description
1 polymer ?
#
loop_
_entity_poly.entity_id
_entity_poly.type
_entity_poly.pdbx_seq_one_letter_code
_entity_poly.pdbx_strand_id
1 'polypeptide(L)'
;LVGAQTQAGEPAAPDTPDTPDTPDTPDAPTAAPAPETAAEVAAVAAAVADPETLPRSSSLRAGTCEALGAEVAPIAEVTVAVGVEVGPQDGAAVGNGFATIPVAFDAIIAADHAIVVVGDDAATACGEVGGRLTDNGALAVPLVAADGAARGVAVLFPNVLDPTTTDISVFFVPRQASNAGESGDDGAVVPTATEADAEPPVTVAVEAVGTPATAPADAEEPGVEEIGA
;
A
#
# COMPACT_ATOMS: atom_id res chain seq x y z
N LEU A 1 37.64 -62.18 6.62
CA LEU A 1 38.83 -61.30 6.51
C LEU A 1 38.58 -60.28 5.41
N VAL A 2 37.93 -59.16 5.72
CA VAL A 2 38.13 -57.84 5.09
C VAL A 2 37.58 -56.84 6.12
N GLY A 3 38.47 -56.06 6.74
CA GLY A 3 38.11 -55.00 7.67
C GLY A 3 37.92 -53.69 6.91
N ALA A 4 36.84 -52.97 7.20
CA ALA A 4 36.65 -51.60 6.75
C ALA A 4 37.05 -50.67 7.91
N GLN A 5 38.08 -49.86 7.67
CA GLN A 5 38.57 -48.87 8.63
C GLN A 5 37.75 -47.58 8.52
N THR A 6 37.09 -47.21 9.62
CA THR A 6 36.47 -45.91 9.80
C THR A 6 37.56 -44.87 10.07
N GLN A 7 37.79 -43.96 9.12
CA GLN A 7 38.56 -42.75 9.37
C GLN A 7 37.64 -41.72 10.02
N ALA A 8 37.89 -41.43 11.29
CA ALA A 8 37.30 -40.32 12.00
C ALA A 8 37.92 -39.02 11.47
N GLY A 9 37.13 -38.23 10.75
CA GLY A 9 37.49 -36.88 10.32
C GLY A 9 37.57 -35.97 11.53
N GLU A 10 38.74 -35.36 11.70
CA GLU A 10 39.06 -34.35 12.71
C GLU A 10 38.17 -33.11 12.50
N PRO A 11 37.45 -32.60 13.52
CA PRO A 11 36.63 -31.42 13.38
C PRO A 11 37.52 -30.18 13.22
N ALA A 12 37.39 -29.51 12.07
CA ALA A 12 38.01 -28.22 11.82
C ALA A 12 37.54 -27.21 12.88
N ALA A 13 38.49 -26.54 13.52
CA ALA A 13 38.24 -25.47 14.47
C ALA A 13 37.51 -24.31 13.76
N PRO A 14 36.52 -23.66 14.41
CA PRO A 14 35.86 -22.50 13.83
C PRO A 14 36.84 -21.33 13.75
N ASP A 15 37.00 -20.77 12.55
CA ASP A 15 37.65 -19.48 12.33
C ASP A 15 36.98 -18.41 13.20
N THR A 16 37.74 -17.88 14.15
CA THR A 16 37.34 -16.70 14.93
C THR A 16 37.30 -15.49 13.98
N PRO A 17 36.15 -14.82 13.82
CA PRO A 17 36.08 -13.62 13.01
C PRO A 17 36.95 -12.51 13.60
N ASP A 18 37.72 -11.86 12.74
CA ASP A 18 38.49 -10.67 13.05
C ASP A 18 37.61 -9.63 13.75
N THR A 19 38.12 -9.11 14.86
CA THR A 19 37.46 -8.05 15.62
C THR A 19 37.56 -6.77 14.79
N PRO A 20 36.44 -6.15 14.37
CA PRO A 20 36.51 -4.90 13.62
C PRO A 20 37.15 -3.81 14.48
N ASP A 21 38.09 -3.08 13.87
CA ASP A 21 38.70 -1.88 14.40
C ASP A 21 37.64 -0.94 14.99
N THR A 22 37.90 -0.47 16.21
CA THR A 22 37.04 0.49 16.90
C THR A 22 37.13 1.82 16.15
N PRO A 23 36.02 2.36 15.61
CA PRO A 23 36.05 3.64 14.93
C PRO A 23 36.45 4.74 15.92
N ASP A 24 37.36 5.61 15.45
CA ASP A 24 37.77 6.84 16.13
C ASP A 24 36.56 7.59 16.70
N THR A 25 36.68 7.94 17.98
CA THR A 25 35.69 8.76 18.69
C THR A 25 35.67 10.15 18.05
N PRO A 26 34.56 10.59 17.44
CA PRO A 26 34.48 11.94 16.87
C PRO A 26 34.61 12.98 17.99
N ASP A 27 35.41 14.02 17.72
CA ASP A 27 35.57 15.20 18.55
C ASP A 27 34.22 15.77 19.01
N ALA A 28 34.20 16.18 20.27
CA ALA A 28 33.02 16.74 20.93
C ALA A 28 32.42 17.90 20.12
N PRO A 29 31.09 17.93 19.91
CA PRO A 29 30.46 19.01 19.17
C PRO A 29 30.66 20.35 19.89
N THR A 30 31.23 21.31 19.17
CA THR A 30 31.25 22.72 19.56
C THR A 30 29.81 23.17 19.81
N ALA A 31 29.57 23.78 20.97
CA ALA A 31 28.26 24.18 21.45
C ALA A 31 27.45 24.93 20.38
N ALA A 32 26.30 24.36 20.03
CA ALA A 32 25.33 24.97 19.13
C ALA A 32 24.81 26.31 19.71
N PRO A 33 24.53 27.31 18.86
CA PRO A 33 23.87 28.55 19.30
C PRO A 33 22.51 28.23 19.92
N ALA A 34 22.17 28.95 20.99
CA ALA A 34 20.90 28.83 21.69
C ALA A 34 19.71 29.02 20.72
N PRO A 35 18.62 28.25 20.85
CA PRO A 35 17.45 28.41 20.00
C PRO A 35 16.76 29.73 20.33
N GLU A 36 17.00 30.75 19.50
CA GLU A 36 16.13 31.92 19.44
C GLU A 36 14.79 31.47 18.85
N THR A 37 13.71 31.78 19.59
CA THR A 37 12.29 31.78 19.19
C THR A 37 11.53 30.45 19.17
N ALA A 38 11.12 30.00 20.36
CA ALA A 38 10.00 29.08 20.57
C ALA A 38 8.63 29.56 20.02
N ALA A 39 8.55 30.79 19.49
CA ALA A 39 7.31 31.37 18.94
C ALA A 39 7.01 30.93 17.50
N GLU A 40 8.02 30.56 16.70
CA GLU A 40 7.82 30.15 15.30
C GLU A 40 7.27 28.71 15.20
N VAL A 41 7.60 27.85 16.18
CA VAL A 41 7.08 26.46 16.27
C VAL A 41 5.58 26.41 16.62
N ALA A 42 5.04 27.48 17.24
CA ALA A 42 3.62 27.56 17.61
C ALA A 42 2.72 28.01 16.44
N ALA A 43 3.27 28.72 15.45
CA ALA A 43 2.51 29.18 14.28
C ALA A 43 2.26 28.07 13.25
N VAL A 44 3.11 27.04 13.20
CA VAL A 44 2.92 25.85 12.32
C VAL A 44 1.80 24.93 12.85
N ALA A 45 1.58 24.88 14.16
CA ALA A 45 0.54 24.05 14.77
C ALA A 45 -0.88 24.63 14.61
N ALA A 46 -1.00 25.88 14.18
CA ALA A 46 -2.27 26.56 13.92
C ALA A 46 -2.53 26.77 12.42
N ALA A 47 -1.79 26.07 11.55
CA ALA A 47 -2.24 25.83 10.19
C ALA A 47 -3.60 25.12 10.28
N VAL A 48 -4.62 25.91 9.99
CA VAL A 48 -6.04 25.59 9.93
C VAL A 48 -6.22 24.12 9.56
N ALA A 49 -6.91 23.34 10.41
CA ALA A 49 -7.32 21.98 10.08
C ALA A 49 -8.12 22.05 8.79
N ASP A 50 -7.43 21.82 7.68
CA ASP A 50 -8.06 21.77 6.38
C ASP A 50 -9.01 20.57 6.43
N PRO A 51 -10.31 20.73 6.12
CA PRO A 51 -11.27 19.63 6.18
C PRO A 51 -10.81 18.41 5.35
N GLU A 52 -9.89 18.60 4.40
CA GLU A 52 -9.33 17.50 3.62
C GLU A 52 -8.38 16.59 4.42
N THR A 53 -7.80 17.09 5.51
CA THR A 53 -6.84 16.39 6.39
C THR A 53 -7.48 15.65 7.56
N LEU A 54 -8.82 15.75 7.70
CA LEU A 54 -9.52 15.08 8.78
C LEU A 54 -9.44 13.55 8.64
N PRO A 55 -9.28 12.82 9.76
CA PRO A 55 -9.27 11.37 9.75
C PRO A 55 -10.61 10.84 9.22
N ARG A 56 -10.54 9.90 8.28
CA ARG A 56 -11.74 9.27 7.70
C ARG A 56 -11.91 7.89 8.31
N SER A 57 -13.11 7.57 8.76
CA SER A 57 -13.37 6.24 9.33
C SER A 57 -13.53 5.21 8.21
N SER A 58 -12.98 4.01 8.41
CA SER A 58 -13.17 2.89 7.48
C SER A 58 -13.63 1.64 8.19
N SER A 59 -14.53 0.89 7.54
CA SER A 59 -15.15 -0.31 8.12
C SER A 59 -15.40 -1.38 7.06
N LEU A 60 -15.33 -2.65 7.48
CA LEU A 60 -15.81 -3.79 6.71
C LEU A 60 -17.28 -4.02 7.05
N ARG A 61 -18.13 -4.06 6.04
CA ARG A 61 -19.59 -4.23 6.14
C ARG A 61 -20.00 -5.49 5.39
N ALA A 62 -21.05 -6.16 5.87
CA ALA A 62 -21.69 -7.23 5.11
C ALA A 62 -22.44 -6.67 3.89
N GLY A 63 -22.62 -7.47 2.84
CA GLY A 63 -23.38 -7.10 1.65
C GLY A 63 -22.55 -6.40 0.58
N THR A 64 -23.21 -5.58 -0.24
CA THR A 64 -22.62 -4.93 -1.42
C THR A 64 -22.59 -3.42 -1.26
N CYS A 65 -21.94 -2.70 -2.16
CA CYS A 65 -21.92 -1.23 -2.12
C CYS A 65 -23.31 -0.61 -2.33
N GLU A 66 -24.21 -1.32 -3.00
CA GLU A 66 -25.60 -0.91 -3.21
C GLU A 66 -26.52 -1.27 -2.03
N ALA A 67 -26.13 -2.25 -1.21
CA ALA A 67 -26.92 -2.79 -0.11
C ALA A 67 -26.04 -3.09 1.11
N LEU A 68 -25.57 -2.03 1.77
CA LEU A 68 -24.73 -2.14 2.96
C LEU A 68 -25.49 -2.74 4.15
N GLY A 69 -24.92 -3.82 4.69
CA GLY A 69 -25.40 -4.50 5.88
C GLY A 69 -24.75 -4.03 7.18
N ALA A 70 -24.77 -4.92 8.17
CA ALA A 70 -24.16 -4.67 9.47
C ALA A 70 -22.63 -4.51 9.34
N GLU A 71 -22.06 -3.73 10.26
CA GLU A 71 -20.62 -3.65 10.42
C GLU A 71 -20.08 -4.98 10.94
N VAL A 72 -19.12 -5.53 10.22
CA VAL A 72 -18.43 -6.78 10.56
C VAL A 72 -17.23 -6.48 11.45
N ALA A 73 -16.42 -5.50 11.05
CA ALA A 73 -15.28 -5.04 11.82
C ALA A 73 -14.90 -3.59 11.47
N PRO A 74 -14.44 -2.78 12.44
CA PRO A 74 -13.74 -1.55 12.14
C PRO A 74 -12.38 -1.88 11.51
N ILE A 75 -11.97 -1.11 10.50
CA ILE A 75 -10.63 -1.20 9.93
C ILE A 75 -9.77 -0.19 10.69
N ALA A 76 -9.66 1.04 10.19
CA ALA A 76 -8.88 2.07 10.85
C ALA A 76 -9.32 3.47 10.41
N GLU A 77 -8.86 4.47 11.15
CA GLU A 77 -8.87 5.85 10.66
C GLU A 77 -7.84 6.00 9.55
N VAL A 78 -8.31 6.39 8.38
CA VAL A 78 -7.49 6.75 7.24
C VAL A 78 -6.98 8.17 7.48
N THR A 79 -5.68 8.29 7.70
CA THR A 79 -5.01 9.56 7.97
C THR A 79 -4.28 10.03 6.72
N VAL A 80 -4.52 11.27 6.31
CA VAL A 80 -3.79 11.90 5.20
C VAL A 80 -2.42 12.34 5.70
N ALA A 81 -1.37 12.04 4.95
CA ALA A 81 -0.01 12.45 5.32
C ALA A 81 0.09 13.99 5.35
N VAL A 82 0.48 14.54 6.51
CA VAL A 82 0.71 15.98 6.74
C VAL A 82 2.21 16.21 6.94
N GLY A 83 2.95 16.26 5.83
CA GLY A 83 4.40 16.41 5.84
C GLY A 83 4.89 17.31 4.72
N VAL A 84 6.17 17.70 4.78
CA VAL A 84 6.82 18.40 3.66
C VAL A 84 6.82 17.46 2.45
N GLU A 85 6.28 17.94 1.34
CA GLU A 85 6.26 17.20 0.09
C GLU A 85 7.68 16.94 -0.40
N VAL A 86 7.98 15.68 -0.71
CA VAL A 86 9.28 15.26 -1.26
C VAL A 86 9.08 14.81 -2.69
N GLY A 87 9.85 15.37 -3.62
CA GLY A 87 9.71 15.08 -5.05
C GLY A 87 8.75 16.04 -5.76
N PRO A 88 8.10 15.62 -6.87
CA PRO A 88 7.14 16.46 -7.60
C PRO A 88 5.97 16.87 -6.69
N GLN A 89 5.70 18.18 -6.62
CA GLN A 89 4.75 18.81 -5.69
C GLN A 89 3.30 18.85 -6.23
N ASP A 90 3.04 18.19 -7.36
CA ASP A 90 1.71 18.12 -7.99
C ASP A 90 1.01 16.78 -7.69
N GLY A 91 1.50 16.05 -6.69
CA GLY A 91 0.94 14.79 -6.26
C GLY A 91 -0.37 14.98 -5.48
N ALA A 92 -1.39 14.19 -5.78
CA ALA A 92 -2.55 14.15 -4.90
C ALA A 92 -2.14 13.62 -3.52
N ALA A 93 -2.61 14.28 -2.45
CA ALA A 93 -2.44 13.76 -1.11
C ALA A 93 -3.03 12.35 -1.00
N VAL A 94 -2.37 11.45 -0.29
CA VAL A 94 -2.85 10.09 -0.06
C VAL A 94 -2.99 9.87 1.43
N GLY A 95 -4.16 9.39 1.84
CA GLY A 95 -4.39 8.86 3.17
C GLY A 95 -4.20 7.35 3.20
N ASN A 96 -3.68 6.85 4.31
CA ASN A 96 -3.55 5.43 4.55
C ASN A 96 -4.11 5.02 5.91
N GLY A 97 -4.59 3.79 6.00
CA GLY A 97 -5.03 3.13 7.22
C GLY A 97 -4.65 1.66 7.20
N PHE A 98 -4.46 1.06 8.37
CA PHE A 98 -4.11 -0.35 8.51
C PHE A 98 -4.84 -0.95 9.71
N ALA A 99 -5.34 -2.17 9.55
CA ALA A 99 -5.97 -2.92 10.63
C ALA A 99 -5.80 -4.42 10.48
N THR A 100 -5.73 -5.13 11.60
CA THR A 100 -5.88 -6.57 11.67
C THR A 100 -7.25 -6.88 12.26
N ILE A 101 -8.14 -7.52 11.49
CA ILE A 101 -9.50 -7.82 11.93
C ILE A 101 -9.64 -9.30 12.33
N PRO A 102 -10.46 -9.62 13.35
CA PRO A 102 -10.66 -10.98 13.85
C PRO A 102 -11.63 -11.78 12.98
N VAL A 103 -11.40 -11.78 11.67
CA VAL A 103 -12.16 -12.53 10.67
C VAL A 103 -11.18 -13.19 9.71
N ALA A 104 -11.34 -14.49 9.49
CA ALA A 104 -10.50 -15.25 8.58
C ALA A 104 -10.70 -14.77 7.13
N PHE A 105 -9.62 -14.70 6.37
CA PHE A 105 -9.63 -14.23 4.98
C PHE A 105 -10.60 -15.04 4.10
N ASP A 106 -10.60 -16.37 4.25
CA ASP A 106 -11.52 -17.26 3.53
C ASP A 106 -12.99 -16.96 3.84
N ALA A 107 -13.31 -16.57 5.08
CA ALA A 107 -14.67 -16.19 5.46
C ALA A 107 -15.10 -14.86 4.84
N ILE A 108 -14.15 -13.92 4.70
CA ILE A 108 -14.39 -12.61 4.07
C ILE A 108 -14.70 -12.79 2.58
N ILE A 109 -13.95 -13.63 1.85
CA ILE A 109 -14.15 -13.83 0.41
C ILE A 109 -15.26 -14.84 0.07
N ALA A 110 -15.72 -15.64 1.04
CA ALA A 110 -16.81 -16.61 0.83
C ALA A 110 -18.22 -16.00 0.87
N ALA A 111 -18.35 -14.74 1.28
CA ALA A 111 -19.62 -14.03 1.35
C ALA A 111 -19.45 -12.58 0.86
N ASP A 112 -20.57 -11.96 0.47
CA ASP A 112 -20.57 -10.57 0.03
C ASP A 112 -20.20 -9.64 1.18
N HIS A 113 -19.14 -8.86 0.97
CA HIS A 113 -18.71 -7.80 1.86
C HIS A 113 -18.36 -6.54 1.07
N ALA A 114 -18.45 -5.40 1.73
CA ALA A 114 -18.04 -4.12 1.19
C ALA A 114 -17.15 -3.37 2.19
N ILE A 115 -16.10 -2.75 1.69
CA ILE A 115 -15.26 -1.82 2.44
C ILE A 115 -15.79 -0.42 2.19
N VAL A 116 -16.09 0.29 3.27
CA VAL A 116 -16.64 1.65 3.20
C VAL A 116 -15.68 2.60 3.89
N VAL A 117 -15.37 3.72 3.21
CA VAL A 117 -14.63 4.85 3.77
C VAL A 117 -15.60 6.02 3.91
N VAL A 118 -15.79 6.49 5.13
CA VAL A 118 -16.73 7.56 5.50
C VAL A 118 -15.96 8.83 5.84
N GLY A 119 -16.31 9.93 5.18
CA GLY A 119 -15.85 11.28 5.52
C GLY A 119 -16.88 12.02 6.38
N ASP A 120 -16.74 13.34 6.50
CA ASP A 120 -17.50 14.17 7.44
C ASP A 120 -19.03 14.02 7.40
N ASP A 121 -19.63 13.74 6.24
CA ASP A 121 -21.11 13.69 6.11
C ASP A 121 -21.68 12.53 5.28
N ALA A 122 -20.85 11.70 4.65
CA ALA A 122 -21.31 10.57 3.83
C ALA A 122 -20.22 9.52 3.54
N ALA A 123 -20.63 8.35 3.02
CA ALA A 123 -19.72 7.38 2.41
C ALA A 123 -19.02 8.03 1.21
N THR A 124 -17.72 8.25 1.34
CA THR A 124 -16.91 8.93 0.32
C THR A 124 -16.44 7.95 -0.75
N ALA A 125 -16.24 6.68 -0.37
CA ALA A 125 -15.98 5.59 -1.30
C ALA A 125 -16.44 4.24 -0.74
N CYS A 126 -16.76 3.34 -1.66
CA CYS A 126 -17.09 1.96 -1.38
C CYS A 126 -16.38 1.02 -2.36
N GLY A 127 -15.93 -0.13 -1.88
CA GLY A 127 -15.39 -1.20 -2.72
C GLY A 127 -15.94 -2.56 -2.29
N GLU A 128 -16.46 -3.32 -3.24
CA GLU A 128 -16.94 -4.68 -2.99
C GLU A 128 -15.77 -5.65 -2.91
N VAL A 129 -15.79 -6.50 -1.89
CA VAL A 129 -14.76 -7.51 -1.68
C VAL A 129 -14.92 -8.60 -2.73
N GLY A 130 -14.04 -8.57 -3.72
CA GLY A 130 -14.00 -9.56 -4.79
C GLY A 130 -12.90 -9.23 -5.80
N GLY A 131 -12.64 -10.16 -6.73
CA GLY A 131 -11.65 -9.97 -7.78
C GLY A 131 -10.71 -11.15 -7.94
N ARG A 132 -9.45 -10.85 -8.26
CA ARG A 132 -8.39 -11.86 -8.42
C ARG A 132 -7.37 -11.72 -7.31
N LEU A 133 -6.97 -12.86 -6.76
CA LEU A 133 -5.83 -12.92 -5.85
C LEU A 133 -4.53 -12.67 -6.62
N THR A 134 -3.62 -11.97 -5.97
CA THR A 134 -2.22 -11.85 -6.39
C THR A 134 -1.46 -13.15 -6.14
N ASP A 135 -0.24 -13.28 -6.68
CA ASP A 135 0.63 -14.44 -6.45
C ASP A 135 0.93 -14.69 -4.96
N ASN A 136 0.84 -13.64 -4.13
CA ASN A 136 1.04 -13.71 -2.69
C ASN A 136 -0.25 -13.97 -1.90
N GLY A 137 -1.37 -14.27 -2.59
CA GLY A 137 -2.67 -14.53 -1.96
C GLY A 137 -3.40 -13.28 -1.46
N ALA A 138 -2.90 -12.08 -1.74
CA ALA A 138 -3.57 -10.83 -1.38
C ALA A 138 -4.70 -10.50 -2.36
N LEU A 139 -5.76 -9.84 -1.86
CA LEU A 139 -6.86 -9.32 -2.67
C LEU A 139 -6.81 -7.78 -2.70
N ALA A 140 -6.69 -7.20 -3.89
CA ALA A 140 -6.80 -5.76 -4.10
C ALA A 140 -8.22 -5.39 -4.54
N VAL A 141 -8.86 -4.51 -3.77
CA VAL A 141 -10.24 -4.07 -3.96
C VAL A 141 -10.25 -2.57 -4.32
N PRO A 142 -10.74 -2.18 -5.50
CA PRO A 142 -10.86 -0.76 -5.85
C PRO A 142 -11.92 -0.09 -4.98
N LEU A 143 -11.61 1.11 -4.48
CA LEU A 143 -12.56 1.96 -3.77
C LEU A 143 -13.07 3.02 -4.73
N VAL A 144 -14.38 3.05 -4.94
CA VAL A 144 -15.04 3.92 -5.92
C VAL A 144 -15.99 4.87 -5.21
N ALA A 145 -15.95 6.15 -5.58
CA ALA A 145 -16.91 7.14 -5.09
C ALA A 145 -18.31 6.89 -5.66
N ALA A 146 -19.32 7.52 -5.06
CA ALA A 146 -20.68 7.51 -5.59
C ALA A 146 -20.78 8.09 -7.02
N ASP A 147 -19.86 8.96 -7.42
CA ASP A 147 -19.75 9.51 -8.77
C ASP A 147 -19.06 8.57 -9.79
N GLY A 148 -18.61 7.39 -9.35
CA GLY A 148 -17.93 6.40 -10.19
C GLY A 148 -16.43 6.60 -10.32
N ALA A 149 -15.85 7.69 -9.80
CA ALA A 149 -14.40 7.88 -9.81
C ALA A 149 -13.70 6.94 -8.82
N ALA A 150 -12.60 6.34 -9.26
CA ALA A 150 -11.70 5.64 -8.36
C ALA A 150 -11.12 6.62 -7.33
N ARG A 151 -11.26 6.29 -6.05
CA ARG A 151 -10.75 7.07 -4.92
C ARG A 151 -9.65 6.35 -4.16
N GLY A 152 -9.40 5.08 -4.42
CA GLY A 152 -8.40 4.36 -3.67
C GLY A 152 -8.40 2.88 -3.93
N VAL A 153 -7.67 2.17 -3.07
CA VAL A 153 -7.57 0.72 -3.07
C VAL A 153 -7.49 0.24 -1.62
N ALA A 154 -8.23 -0.82 -1.32
CA ALA A 154 -8.02 -1.61 -0.12
C ALA A 154 -7.29 -2.90 -0.50
N VAL A 155 -6.31 -3.31 0.29
CA VAL A 155 -5.57 -4.55 0.08
C VAL A 155 -5.74 -5.42 1.30
N LEU A 156 -6.29 -6.62 1.09
CA LEU A 156 -6.53 -7.61 2.13
C LEU A 156 -5.50 -8.71 2.01
N PHE A 157 -4.87 -9.06 3.12
CA PHE A 157 -3.90 -10.14 3.21
C PHE A 157 -4.36 -11.16 4.26
N PRO A 158 -4.31 -12.47 3.95
CA PRO A 158 -4.43 -13.49 4.98
C PRO A 158 -3.27 -13.32 5.96
N ASN A 159 -3.56 -13.29 7.26
CA ASN A 159 -2.51 -13.15 8.25
C ASN A 159 -1.78 -14.50 8.41
N VAL A 160 -0.47 -14.51 8.13
CA VAL A 160 0.35 -15.72 8.14
C VAL A 160 0.66 -16.24 9.55
N LEU A 161 0.56 -15.37 10.56
CA LEU A 161 0.81 -15.72 11.96
C LEU A 161 -0.45 -16.23 12.65
N ASP A 162 -1.62 -15.74 12.26
CA ASP A 162 -2.92 -16.16 12.76
C ASP A 162 -3.97 -16.25 11.64
N PRO A 163 -4.28 -17.46 11.12
CA PRO A 163 -5.18 -17.64 9.97
C PRO A 163 -6.64 -17.27 10.29
N THR A 164 -6.96 -17.00 11.56
CA THR A 164 -8.30 -16.53 11.97
C THR A 164 -8.47 -15.01 11.82
N THR A 165 -7.41 -14.31 11.40
CA THR A 165 -7.39 -12.86 11.20
C THR A 165 -7.02 -12.48 9.78
N THR A 166 -7.36 -11.24 9.40
CA THR A 166 -7.03 -10.65 8.10
C THR A 166 -6.42 -9.28 8.30
N ASP A 167 -5.31 -9.02 7.64
CA ASP A 167 -4.69 -7.70 7.60
C ASP A 167 -5.28 -6.90 6.43
N ILE A 168 -5.75 -5.70 6.70
CA ILE A 168 -6.38 -4.81 5.73
C ILE A 168 -5.63 -3.49 5.71
N SER A 169 -5.11 -3.13 4.55
CA SER A 169 -4.52 -1.82 4.27
C SER A 169 -5.45 -1.02 3.37
N VAL A 170 -5.75 0.21 3.72
CA VAL A 170 -6.58 1.12 2.91
C VAL A 170 -5.71 2.28 2.45
N PHE A 171 -5.72 2.56 1.16
CA PHE A 171 -5.10 3.73 0.54
C PHE A 171 -6.19 4.53 -0.15
N PHE A 172 -6.29 5.81 0.17
CA PHE A 172 -7.39 6.65 -0.26
C PHE A 172 -6.88 8.02 -0.69
N VAL A 173 -7.40 8.52 -1.80
CA VAL A 173 -7.14 9.85 -2.34
C VAL A 173 -8.37 10.69 -2.05
N PRO A 174 -8.29 11.65 -1.11
CA PRO A 174 -9.38 12.59 -0.89
C PRO A 174 -9.67 13.36 -2.17
N ARG A 175 -10.94 13.74 -2.33
CA ARG A 175 -11.32 14.64 -3.39
C ARG A 175 -10.74 16.00 -3.06
N GLN A 176 -9.62 16.35 -3.69
CA GLN A 176 -9.08 17.71 -3.66
C GLN A 176 -10.25 18.66 -3.87
N ALA A 177 -10.47 19.57 -2.92
CA ALA A 177 -11.40 20.66 -3.08
C ALA A 177 -10.92 21.40 -4.31
N SER A 178 -11.53 21.09 -5.46
CA SER A 178 -11.27 21.81 -6.69
C SER A 178 -11.56 23.25 -6.31
N ASN A 179 -10.56 24.13 -6.32
CA ASN A 179 -10.70 25.53 -5.97
C ASN A 179 -11.82 26.13 -6.82
N ALA A 180 -13.07 26.03 -6.35
CA ALA A 180 -14.28 26.29 -7.12
C ALA A 180 -14.53 27.81 -7.26
N GLY A 181 -13.49 28.62 -7.07
CA GLY A 181 -13.53 30.07 -6.97
C GLY A 181 -12.56 30.81 -7.88
N GLU A 182 -11.72 30.14 -8.67
CA GLU A 182 -10.82 30.81 -9.63
C GLU A 182 -11.13 30.38 -11.07
N SER A 183 -12.40 30.51 -11.46
CA SER A 183 -12.68 30.92 -12.85
C SER A 183 -12.40 32.42 -12.95
N GLY A 184 -11.12 32.78 -12.85
CA GLY A 184 -10.62 34.05 -13.34
C GLY A 184 -10.75 34.03 -14.86
N ASP A 185 -11.85 34.58 -15.35
CA ASP A 185 -11.94 35.16 -16.69
C ASP A 185 -10.94 36.31 -16.79
N ASP A 186 -9.64 36.00 -16.80
CA ASP A 186 -8.59 36.94 -17.15
C ASP A 186 -8.11 36.53 -18.53
N GLY A 187 -8.65 37.24 -19.53
CA GLY A 187 -8.44 37.01 -20.95
C GLY A 187 -7.00 36.68 -21.28
N ALA A 188 -6.75 35.40 -21.56
CA ALA A 188 -5.52 34.97 -22.19
C ALA A 188 -5.43 35.61 -23.58
N VAL A 189 -4.63 36.67 -23.66
CA VAL A 189 -4.00 37.13 -24.90
C VAL A 189 -3.44 35.89 -25.58
N VAL A 190 -3.99 35.57 -26.75
CA VAL A 190 -3.49 34.51 -27.63
C VAL A 190 -2.02 34.82 -27.97
N PRO A 191 -1.02 34.07 -27.48
CA PRO A 191 0.29 34.16 -28.08
C PRO A 191 0.17 33.49 -29.46
N THR A 192 0.19 34.31 -30.50
CA THR A 192 0.31 33.85 -31.88
C THR A 192 1.56 32.96 -31.96
N ALA A 193 1.35 31.66 -32.13
CA ALA A 193 2.44 30.71 -32.33
C ALA A 193 3.12 31.02 -33.66
N THR A 194 4.38 31.45 -33.59
CA THR A 194 5.30 31.39 -34.72
C THR A 194 5.51 29.92 -35.06
N GLU A 195 5.12 29.53 -36.28
CA GLU A 195 5.53 28.27 -36.91
C GLU A 195 7.06 28.14 -36.83
N ALA A 196 7.54 27.15 -36.11
CA ALA A 196 8.91 26.68 -36.19
C ALA A 196 8.91 25.15 -36.23
N ASP A 197 9.19 24.66 -37.43
CA ASP A 197 9.91 23.43 -37.76
C ASP A 197 9.40 22.09 -37.21
N ALA A 198 8.75 21.35 -38.11
CA ALA A 198 8.33 19.98 -37.91
C ALA A 198 9.53 19.02 -37.83
N GLU A 199 9.82 18.51 -36.64
CA GLU A 199 10.59 17.27 -36.50
C GLU A 199 9.73 16.06 -36.92
N PRO A 200 10.27 15.09 -37.68
CA PRO A 200 9.53 13.90 -38.09
C PRO A 200 9.31 12.95 -36.90
N PRO A 201 8.20 12.17 -36.90
CA PRO A 201 7.91 11.23 -35.82
C PRO A 201 8.93 10.08 -35.79
N VAL A 202 9.55 9.89 -34.63
CA VAL A 202 10.35 8.70 -34.33
C VAL A 202 9.39 7.53 -34.11
N THR A 203 9.37 6.59 -35.05
CA THR A 203 8.65 5.31 -34.90
C THR A 203 9.44 4.40 -33.96
N VAL A 204 8.95 4.20 -32.74
CA VAL A 204 9.48 3.16 -31.84
C VAL A 204 8.83 1.83 -32.21
N ALA A 205 9.61 0.91 -32.77
CA ALA A 205 9.21 -0.47 -32.96
C ALA A 205 9.11 -1.15 -31.59
N VAL A 206 7.89 -1.50 -31.18
CA VAL A 206 7.65 -2.34 -30.01
C VAL A 206 7.96 -3.78 -30.42
N GLU A 207 9.16 -4.27 -30.10
CA GLU A 207 9.49 -5.68 -30.24
C GLU A 207 8.69 -6.49 -29.22
N ALA A 208 7.96 -7.49 -29.72
CA ALA A 208 7.12 -8.38 -28.94
C ALA A 208 7.96 -9.16 -27.93
N VAL A 209 7.74 -8.91 -26.64
CA VAL A 209 8.30 -9.72 -25.55
C VAL A 209 7.62 -11.09 -25.59
N GLY A 210 8.45 -12.12 -25.78
CA GLY A 210 8.04 -13.50 -25.97
C GLY A 210 7.24 -14.07 -24.81
N THR A 211 6.23 -14.86 -25.16
CA THR A 211 5.41 -15.68 -24.27
C THR A 211 6.27 -16.69 -23.51
N PRO A 212 6.23 -16.75 -22.17
CA PRO A 212 6.88 -17.84 -21.44
C PRO A 212 6.12 -19.14 -21.71
N ALA A 213 6.88 -20.16 -22.11
CA ALA A 213 6.40 -21.51 -22.36
C ALA A 213 5.89 -22.15 -21.05
N THR A 214 4.62 -22.55 -21.06
CA THR A 214 4.00 -23.40 -20.04
C THR A 214 4.71 -24.76 -19.99
N ALA A 215 5.32 -25.08 -18.85
CA ALA A 215 5.78 -26.44 -18.55
C ALA A 215 4.57 -27.30 -18.13
N PRO A 216 4.48 -28.57 -18.55
CA PRO A 216 3.43 -29.48 -18.10
C PRO A 216 3.65 -29.86 -16.62
N ALA A 217 2.57 -29.84 -15.85
CA ALA A 217 2.53 -30.36 -14.49
C ALA A 217 2.55 -31.89 -14.53
N ASP A 218 3.58 -32.49 -13.93
CA ASP A 218 3.60 -33.90 -13.54
C ASP A 218 2.54 -34.14 -12.46
N ALA A 219 1.64 -35.07 -12.75
CA ALA A 219 0.63 -35.57 -11.82
C ALA A 219 1.25 -36.68 -10.96
N GLU A 220 1.44 -36.43 -9.67
CA GLU A 220 1.63 -37.50 -8.68
C GLU A 220 0.26 -37.93 -8.13
N GLU A 221 -0.07 -39.21 -8.35
CA GLU A 221 -1.24 -39.90 -7.81
C GLU A 221 -1.11 -40.16 -6.29
N PRO A 222 -2.18 -40.04 -5.49
CA PRO A 222 -2.15 -40.47 -4.09
C PRO A 222 -2.32 -41.98 -3.97
N GLY A 223 -1.29 -42.64 -3.43
CA GLY A 223 -1.36 -44.03 -2.97
C GLY A 223 -2.29 -44.16 -1.75
N VAL A 224 -3.35 -44.95 -1.92
CA VAL A 224 -4.23 -45.42 -0.84
C VAL A 224 -3.57 -46.62 -0.19
N GLU A 225 -3.11 -46.50 1.05
CA GLU A 225 -2.71 -47.66 1.85
C GLU A 225 -3.87 -48.07 2.78
N GLU A 226 -4.43 -49.23 2.44
CA GLU A 226 -5.54 -49.92 3.09
C GLU A 226 -5.08 -50.49 4.45
N ILE A 227 -5.74 -50.07 5.53
CA ILE A 227 -5.51 -50.60 6.87
C ILE A 227 -6.42 -51.83 7.06
N GLY A 228 -5.86 -53.02 6.89
CA GLY A 228 -6.51 -54.31 7.19
C GLY A 228 -6.19 -54.80 8.60
N ALA A 229 -7.24 -55.26 9.29
CA ALA A 229 -7.28 -55.75 10.68
C ALA A 229 -6.80 -57.20 10.85
#